data_AF-A0A2E0YR42-F1
#
_entry.id   AF-A0A2E0YR42-F1
#
_cell.length_a   1.000
_cell.length_b   1.000
_cell.length_c   1.000
_cell.angle_alpha   90.00
_cell.angle_beta   90.00
_cell.angle_gamma   90.00
#
_symmetry.space_group_name_H-M   'P 1'
#
loop_
_entity.id
_entity.type
_entity.pdbx_description
1 polymer ?
#
loop_
_entity_poly.entity_id
_entity_poly.type
_entity_poly.pdbx_seq_one_letter_code
_entity_poly.pdbx_strand_id
1 'polypeptide(L)'
;MWIICAGGKRSGSTLQYNIMANMVEIAGVGKRLSHFDSKEFPAVKEAESTYKGFNVFKTHGLTAELAREVNQGNAIVIHCYRDVRDVIMSSINKGWIKEQNDTVQHATKTYLQEHEAWTTLNGKVLSRKYEDFAFSVPSEIEVLASFLEIELSDAQIQDIAEKVDRNTLKKVQSDIPEAKRRESSKQVFHSETLLHTNHIFDGSKDQFKKGLRPHSICLIEALAHRFLVNHGYELYWSKTDEFLSFSQHADDYIAWQLLGKPATGTIMEVGAFDGVHLSNSLSLEQKGWKAVCVEANPRFYTFLEQQRPKATNINKAVVSDAETKEIAFYDEEIGVLSGVTFDEEDIKKRYENRGLPYTAPKKIIVPAETLDRICASERLERIHVMSIDIEGFELQALQGLNLKKVIVDLFIIEANSEEEKASIKQFFSKWKKYRFIGRNRQNLFFIRKSVAKKRNFKNLDLEGYVRAKQFHPVSDHLSIEAVEPRFYESDQFEKIVNSFSLFS
;
A
#
# COMPACT_ATOMS: atom_id res chain seq x y z
N MET A 1 1.52 7.48 -36.28
CA MET A 1 1.67 6.83 -34.95
C MET A 1 1.01 7.71 -33.90
N TRP A 2 0.35 7.15 -32.89
CA TRP A 2 -0.28 7.95 -31.83
C TRP A 2 0.62 8.07 -30.61
N ILE A 3 0.67 9.26 -30.01
CA ILE A 3 1.20 9.49 -28.66
C ILE A 3 0.00 9.85 -27.78
N ILE A 4 -0.39 8.93 -26.91
CA ILE A 4 -1.49 9.11 -25.96
C ILE A 4 -0.91 9.66 -24.65
N CYS A 5 -1.14 10.95 -24.41
CA CYS A 5 -0.84 11.59 -23.13
C CYS A 5 -1.95 11.27 -22.13
N ALA A 6 -1.73 10.25 -21.32
CA ALA A 6 -2.67 9.71 -20.36
C ALA A 6 -2.31 10.08 -18.91
N GLY A 7 -3.29 10.02 -18.02
CA GLY A 7 -3.06 10.16 -16.58
C GLY A 7 -4.34 10.54 -15.85
N GLY A 8 -4.40 10.16 -14.57
CA GLY A 8 -5.54 10.52 -13.72
C GLY A 8 -5.76 12.04 -13.68
N LYS A 9 -7.00 12.46 -13.45
CA LYS A 9 -7.29 13.90 -13.30
C LYS A 9 -6.41 14.50 -12.20
N ARG A 10 -5.93 15.73 -12.43
CA ARG A 10 -5.03 16.47 -11.50
C ARG A 10 -3.64 15.86 -11.29
N SER A 11 -3.23 14.86 -12.08
CA SER A 11 -1.87 14.30 -12.02
C SER A 11 -0.81 15.11 -12.79
N GLY A 12 -1.21 16.09 -13.61
CA GLY A 12 -0.28 16.86 -14.46
C GLY A 12 -0.36 16.57 -15.95
N SER A 13 -1.37 15.81 -16.40
CA SER A 13 -1.54 15.44 -17.83
C SER A 13 -1.53 16.61 -18.82
N THR A 14 -1.95 17.82 -18.42
CA THR A 14 -1.85 19.01 -19.30
C THR A 14 -0.41 19.48 -19.50
N LEU A 15 0.41 19.44 -18.46
CA LEU A 15 1.84 19.79 -18.57
C LEU A 15 2.55 18.76 -19.44
N GLN A 16 2.34 17.47 -19.16
CA GLN A 16 2.82 16.37 -19.99
C GLN A 16 2.42 16.54 -21.46
N TYR A 17 1.14 16.79 -21.75
CA TYR A 17 0.66 17.00 -23.12
C TYR A 17 1.40 18.15 -23.81
N ASN A 18 1.63 19.28 -23.10
CA ASN A 18 2.36 20.40 -23.69
C ASN A 18 3.85 20.09 -23.91
N ILE A 19 4.49 19.32 -23.03
CA ILE A 19 5.87 18.84 -23.25
C ILE A 19 5.90 17.99 -24.52
N MET A 20 5.04 16.97 -24.61
CA MET A 20 4.97 16.05 -25.74
C MET A 20 4.66 16.77 -27.06
N ALA A 21 3.69 17.68 -27.05
CA ALA A 21 3.29 18.47 -28.20
C ALA A 21 4.44 19.35 -28.72
N ASN A 22 5.08 20.14 -27.85
CA ASN A 22 6.20 20.98 -28.25
C ASN A 22 7.37 20.14 -28.75
N MET A 23 7.65 19.00 -28.11
CA MET A 23 8.74 18.12 -28.50
C MET A 23 8.61 17.60 -29.92
N VAL A 24 7.45 17.05 -30.30
CA VAL A 24 7.27 16.50 -31.65
C VAL A 24 7.20 17.60 -32.73
N GLU A 25 6.71 18.79 -32.38
CA GLU A 25 6.61 19.92 -33.30
C GLU A 25 7.97 20.57 -33.56
N ILE A 26 8.77 20.78 -32.51
CA ILE A 26 10.12 21.35 -32.63
C ILE A 26 11.09 20.39 -33.34
N ALA A 27 10.92 19.09 -33.14
CA ALA A 27 11.65 18.08 -33.92
C ALA A 27 11.11 17.91 -35.35
N GLY A 28 9.94 18.48 -35.68
CA GLY A 28 9.34 18.37 -37.01
C GLY A 28 8.81 16.96 -37.35
N VAL A 29 8.54 16.13 -36.34
CA VAL A 29 8.14 14.72 -36.48
C VAL A 29 6.68 14.45 -36.15
N GLY A 30 5.94 15.45 -35.69
CA GLY A 30 4.56 15.30 -35.30
C GLY A 30 3.80 16.61 -35.13
N LYS A 31 2.57 16.48 -34.65
CA LYS A 31 1.68 17.60 -34.34
C LYS A 31 0.85 17.33 -33.08
N ARG A 32 0.44 18.42 -32.44
CA ARG A 32 -0.55 18.37 -31.36
C ARG A 32 -1.98 18.29 -31.90
N LEU A 33 -2.85 17.64 -31.14
CA LEU A 33 -4.28 17.61 -31.40
C LEU A 33 -5.03 18.32 -30.28
N SER A 34 -5.96 19.20 -30.65
CA SER A 34 -6.74 20.03 -29.72
C SER A 34 -7.83 19.28 -28.94
N HIS A 35 -7.87 17.95 -29.02
CA HIS A 35 -8.92 17.10 -28.45
C HIS A 35 -8.46 16.50 -27.12
N PHE A 36 -9.41 16.29 -26.20
CA PHE A 36 -9.10 15.75 -24.87
C PHE A 36 -10.16 14.81 -24.29
N ASP A 37 -11.31 14.65 -24.95
CA ASP A 37 -12.30 13.65 -24.58
C ASP A 37 -11.99 12.34 -25.31
N SER A 38 -11.77 11.28 -24.54
CA SER A 38 -11.60 9.91 -25.04
C SER A 38 -12.68 9.45 -26.03
N LYS A 39 -13.90 9.99 -25.95
CA LYS A 39 -15.02 9.66 -26.86
C LYS A 39 -14.88 10.28 -28.25
N GLU A 40 -14.07 11.33 -28.39
CA GLU A 40 -13.78 11.95 -29.69
C GLU A 40 -12.73 11.15 -30.48
N PHE A 41 -11.99 10.26 -29.82
CA PHE A 41 -10.88 9.52 -30.43
C PHE A 41 -11.23 8.79 -31.74
N PRO A 42 -12.37 8.07 -31.90
CA PRO A 42 -12.72 7.43 -33.16
C PRO A 42 -12.78 8.42 -34.34
N ALA A 43 -13.46 9.55 -34.15
CA ALA A 43 -13.63 10.57 -35.19
C ALA A 43 -12.31 11.29 -35.49
N VAL A 44 -11.53 11.59 -34.45
CA VAL A 44 -10.19 12.19 -34.61
C VAL A 44 -9.26 11.24 -35.35
N LYS A 45 -9.32 9.93 -35.05
CA LYS A 45 -8.52 8.92 -35.73
C LYS A 45 -8.85 8.80 -37.20
N GLU A 46 -10.13 8.87 -37.57
CA GLU A 46 -10.57 8.89 -38.96
C GLU A 46 -10.06 10.13 -39.70
N ALA A 47 -10.23 11.31 -39.10
CA ALA A 47 -9.76 12.58 -39.66
C ALA A 47 -8.23 12.61 -39.88
N GLU A 48 -7.49 11.90 -39.03
CA GLU A 48 -6.02 11.86 -39.05
C GLU A 48 -5.43 10.63 -39.75
N SER A 49 -6.27 9.83 -40.42
CA SER A 49 -5.89 8.54 -41.02
C SER A 49 -4.77 8.61 -42.07
N THR A 50 -4.59 9.77 -42.70
CA THR A 50 -3.56 9.97 -43.75
C THR A 50 -2.25 10.57 -43.21
N TYR A 51 -2.22 11.05 -41.97
CA TYR A 51 -1.05 11.69 -41.38
C TYR A 51 -0.01 10.65 -40.93
N LYS A 52 1.24 10.81 -41.39
CA LYS A 52 2.31 9.81 -41.19
C LYS A 52 3.21 10.07 -39.98
N GLY A 53 3.13 11.26 -39.37
CA GLY A 53 3.93 11.61 -38.19
C GLY A 53 3.32 11.14 -36.87
N PHE A 54 3.81 11.72 -35.76
CA PHE A 54 3.20 11.57 -34.44
C PHE A 54 1.97 12.46 -34.28
N ASN A 55 0.84 11.85 -33.88
CA ASN A 55 -0.35 12.55 -33.43
C ASN A 55 -0.39 12.55 -31.90
N VAL A 56 -0.21 13.70 -31.27
CA VAL A 56 -0.25 13.83 -29.80
C VAL A 56 -1.69 14.07 -29.35
N PHE A 57 -2.28 13.09 -28.68
CA PHE A 57 -3.65 13.11 -28.20
C PHE A 57 -3.69 13.00 -26.67
N LYS A 58 -4.38 13.92 -26.00
CA LYS A 58 -4.54 13.91 -24.55
C LYS A 58 -5.81 13.19 -24.16
N THR A 59 -5.81 12.43 -23.07
CA THR A 59 -7.05 11.91 -22.48
C THR A 59 -6.87 11.54 -21.01
N HIS A 60 -7.97 11.48 -20.27
CA HIS A 60 -8.02 10.88 -18.94
C HIS A 60 -8.62 9.46 -18.97
N GLY A 61 -9.61 9.22 -19.85
CA GLY A 61 -10.33 7.96 -19.93
C GLY A 61 -9.71 7.00 -20.95
N LEU A 62 -9.68 5.72 -20.60
CA LEU A 62 -9.29 4.62 -21.48
C LEU A 62 -10.54 3.99 -22.10
N THR A 63 -10.73 4.16 -23.40
CA THR A 63 -11.80 3.48 -24.16
C THR A 63 -11.29 2.18 -24.76
N ALA A 64 -12.20 1.28 -25.13
CA ALA A 64 -11.84 0.02 -25.79
C ALA A 64 -11.08 0.23 -27.11
N GLU A 65 -11.35 1.32 -27.84
CA GLU A 65 -10.61 1.65 -29.06
C GLU A 65 -9.19 2.12 -28.76
N LEU A 66 -9.01 3.01 -27.77
CA LEU A 66 -7.67 3.42 -27.33
C LEU A 66 -6.84 2.21 -26.88
N ALA A 67 -7.43 1.33 -26.06
CA ALA A 67 -6.77 0.10 -25.63
C ALA A 67 -6.37 -0.77 -26.83
N ARG A 68 -7.23 -0.88 -27.84
CA ARG A 68 -6.95 -1.65 -29.07
C ARG A 68 -5.78 -1.06 -29.85
N GLU A 69 -5.72 0.26 -30.04
CA GLU A 69 -4.61 0.89 -30.75
C GLU A 69 -3.27 0.71 -30.03
N VAL A 70 -3.27 0.78 -28.70
CA VAL A 70 -2.06 0.52 -27.89
C VAL A 70 -1.64 -0.94 -28.02
N ASN A 71 -2.58 -1.87 -27.88
CA ASN A 71 -2.30 -3.31 -27.97
C ASN A 71 -1.86 -3.77 -29.37
N GLN A 72 -2.26 -3.03 -30.42
CA GLN A 72 -1.84 -3.29 -31.80
C GLN A 72 -0.51 -2.60 -32.16
N GLY A 73 0.08 -1.83 -31.23
CA GLY A 73 1.32 -1.09 -31.49
C GLY A 73 1.15 0.17 -32.34
N ASN A 74 -0.09 0.62 -32.57
CA ASN A 74 -0.39 1.86 -33.30
C ASN A 74 -0.32 3.11 -32.41
N ALA A 75 -0.27 2.92 -31.10
CA ALA A 75 -0.22 3.98 -30.10
C ALA A 75 0.82 3.70 -29.02
N ILE A 76 1.53 4.75 -28.64
CA ILE A 76 2.46 4.80 -27.52
C ILE A 76 1.79 5.60 -26.40
N VAL A 77 1.80 5.09 -25.17
CA VAL A 77 1.23 5.79 -24.01
C VAL A 77 2.35 6.44 -23.21
N ILE A 78 2.25 7.76 -23.04
CA ILE A 78 3.00 8.48 -22.02
C ILE A 78 2.02 8.74 -20.88
N HIS A 79 2.21 8.06 -19.76
CA HIS A 79 1.29 8.08 -18.62
C HIS A 79 1.88 8.92 -17.46
N CYS A 80 1.10 9.87 -16.96
CA CYS A 80 1.48 10.75 -15.84
C CYS A 80 0.70 10.38 -14.57
N TYR A 81 1.42 9.92 -13.54
CA TYR A 81 0.88 9.72 -12.20
C TYR A 81 1.43 10.76 -11.22
N ARG A 82 0.86 10.84 -10.02
CA ARG A 82 1.21 11.81 -8.97
C ARG A 82 0.89 11.19 -7.61
N ASP A 83 1.46 11.73 -6.53
CA ASP A 83 1.01 11.44 -5.18
C ASP A 83 -0.51 11.61 -5.07
N VAL A 84 -1.23 10.50 -4.81
CA VAL A 84 -2.69 10.50 -4.79
C VAL A 84 -3.24 11.42 -3.70
N ARG A 85 -2.51 11.65 -2.60
CA ARG A 85 -2.91 12.58 -1.54
C ARG A 85 -2.95 14.01 -2.08
N ASP A 86 -1.98 14.39 -2.91
CA ASP A 86 -1.96 15.68 -3.59
C ASP A 86 -3.02 15.78 -4.71
N VAL A 87 -3.34 14.67 -5.37
CA VAL A 87 -4.43 14.62 -6.36
C VAL A 87 -5.77 14.89 -5.69
N ILE A 88 -6.04 14.24 -4.55
CA ILE A 88 -7.25 14.45 -3.76
C ILE A 88 -7.30 15.89 -3.24
N MET A 89 -6.21 16.39 -2.65
CA MET A 89 -6.13 17.78 -2.20
C MET A 89 -6.36 18.78 -3.34
N SER A 90 -5.76 18.53 -4.51
CA SER A 90 -5.99 19.37 -5.68
C SER A 90 -7.45 19.34 -6.15
N SER A 91 -8.14 18.20 -6.01
CA SER A 91 -9.53 18.05 -6.41
C SER A 91 -10.48 18.78 -5.44
N ILE A 92 -10.16 18.76 -4.14
CA ILE A 92 -10.86 19.55 -3.11
C ILE A 92 -10.68 21.06 -3.38
N ASN A 93 -9.45 21.51 -3.64
CA ASN A 93 -9.16 22.92 -3.98
C ASN A 93 -9.90 23.40 -5.24
N LYS A 94 -10.28 22.48 -6.15
CA LYS A 94 -11.09 22.79 -7.33
C LYS A 94 -12.59 22.77 -7.07
N GLY A 95 -13.02 22.42 -5.87
CA GLY A 95 -14.43 22.22 -5.53
C GLY A 95 -15.06 21.02 -6.25
N TRP A 96 -14.26 20.11 -6.82
CA TRP A 96 -14.76 18.94 -7.54
C TRP A 96 -15.25 17.85 -6.60
N ILE A 97 -14.65 17.77 -5.42
CA ILE A 97 -15.04 16.86 -4.35
C ILE A 97 -15.00 17.59 -3.01
N LYS A 98 -15.77 17.10 -2.04
CA LYS A 98 -15.71 17.54 -0.64
C LYS A 98 -14.82 16.60 0.15
N GLU A 99 -14.20 17.11 1.21
CA GLU A 99 -13.44 16.30 2.17
C GLU A 99 -14.39 15.52 3.11
N GLN A 100 -15.12 14.57 2.53
CA GLN A 100 -16.00 13.64 3.21
C GLN A 100 -15.50 12.23 2.95
N ASN A 101 -15.59 11.33 3.94
CA ASN A 101 -14.99 9.99 3.87
C ASN A 101 -15.35 9.26 2.57
N ASP A 102 -16.64 9.10 2.26
CA ASP A 102 -17.09 8.38 1.05
C ASP A 102 -16.57 9.01 -0.24
N THR A 103 -16.54 10.34 -0.31
CA THR A 103 -16.07 11.06 -1.49
C THR A 103 -14.55 10.92 -1.67
N VAL A 104 -13.79 11.02 -0.58
CA VAL A 104 -12.33 10.83 -0.57
C VAL A 104 -11.99 9.38 -0.94
N GLN A 105 -12.70 8.41 -0.37
CA GLN A 105 -12.50 6.99 -0.69
C GLN A 105 -12.78 6.72 -2.16
N HIS A 106 -13.92 7.18 -2.67
CA HIS A 106 -14.31 6.96 -4.06
C HIS A 106 -13.29 7.57 -5.03
N ALA A 107 -12.93 8.84 -4.83
CA ALA A 107 -11.96 9.52 -5.67
C ALA A 107 -10.56 8.85 -5.63
N THR A 108 -10.14 8.37 -4.46
CA THR A 108 -8.87 7.64 -4.31
C THR A 108 -8.92 6.33 -5.08
N LYS A 109 -9.99 5.53 -4.93
CA LYS A 109 -10.16 4.27 -5.66
C LYS A 109 -10.20 4.48 -7.17
N THR A 110 -10.96 5.47 -7.65
CA THR A 110 -11.02 5.82 -9.07
C THR A 110 -9.65 6.17 -9.62
N TYR A 111 -8.87 6.99 -8.89
CA TYR A 111 -7.52 7.35 -9.32
C TYR A 111 -6.60 6.12 -9.47
N LEU A 112 -6.64 5.21 -8.50
CA LEU A 112 -5.84 3.97 -8.53
C LEU A 112 -6.26 3.03 -9.67
N GLN A 113 -7.57 2.89 -9.90
CA GLN A 113 -8.12 2.07 -10.99
C GLN A 113 -7.75 2.65 -12.36
N GLU A 114 -7.83 3.97 -12.53
CA GLU A 114 -7.39 4.64 -13.76
C GLU A 114 -5.89 4.43 -14.01
N HIS A 115 -5.07 4.59 -12.97
CA HIS A 115 -3.63 4.32 -13.05
C HIS A 115 -3.39 2.88 -13.53
N GLU A 116 -3.94 1.89 -12.84
CA GLU A 116 -3.76 0.48 -13.16
C GLU A 116 -4.21 0.15 -14.60
N ALA A 117 -5.38 0.65 -15.01
CA ALA A 117 -5.94 0.43 -16.34
C ALA A 117 -5.00 0.92 -17.46
N TRP A 118 -4.31 2.04 -17.27
CA TRP A 118 -3.33 2.53 -18.24
C TRP A 118 -2.02 1.75 -18.19
N THR A 119 -1.52 1.43 -17.00
CA THR A 119 -0.19 0.82 -16.82
C THR A 119 -0.11 -0.67 -17.14
N THR A 120 -1.26 -1.35 -17.21
CA THR A 120 -1.35 -2.79 -17.48
C THR A 120 -1.66 -3.11 -18.95
N LEU A 121 -1.76 -2.11 -19.82
CA LEU A 121 -1.96 -2.31 -21.25
C LEU A 121 -0.78 -3.09 -21.86
N ASN A 122 -1.10 -4.01 -22.77
CA ASN A 122 -0.11 -4.81 -23.48
C ASN A 122 0.43 -4.02 -24.68
N GLY A 123 1.23 -2.98 -24.42
CA GLY A 123 1.82 -2.13 -25.46
C GLY A 123 2.94 -1.25 -24.92
N LYS A 124 3.42 -0.30 -25.75
CA LYS A 124 4.51 0.62 -25.36
C LYS A 124 3.98 1.71 -24.41
N VAL A 125 4.11 1.48 -23.10
CA VAL A 125 3.68 2.40 -22.04
C VAL A 125 4.87 2.89 -21.23
N LEU A 126 5.04 4.22 -21.11
CA LEU A 126 6.00 4.84 -20.19
C LEU A 126 5.24 5.61 -19.12
N SER A 127 5.37 5.17 -17.86
CA SER A 127 4.78 5.84 -16.70
C SER A 127 5.81 6.71 -15.99
N ARG A 128 5.46 7.98 -15.77
CA ARG A 128 6.33 8.99 -15.16
C ARG A 128 5.55 9.78 -14.11
N LYS A 129 6.23 10.22 -13.04
CA LYS A 129 5.60 11.00 -11.97
C LYS A 129 5.53 12.48 -12.33
N TYR A 130 4.50 13.15 -11.81
CA TYR A 130 4.28 14.58 -11.94
C TYR A 130 5.51 15.41 -11.60
N GLU A 131 6.21 15.02 -10.55
CA GLU A 131 7.37 15.72 -10.02
C GLU A 131 8.50 15.81 -11.06
N ASP A 132 8.67 14.78 -11.90
CA ASP A 132 9.68 14.80 -12.95
C ASP A 132 9.28 15.79 -14.06
N PHE A 133 8.02 15.75 -14.49
CA PHE A 133 7.48 16.72 -15.46
C PHE A 133 7.48 18.17 -14.93
N ALA A 134 7.35 18.38 -13.62
CA ALA A 134 7.11 19.70 -13.05
C ALA A 134 8.35 20.36 -12.43
N PHE A 135 9.35 19.58 -12.01
CA PHE A 135 10.53 20.06 -11.30
C PHE A 135 11.85 19.69 -11.98
N SER A 136 11.83 18.79 -12.96
CA SER A 136 13.02 18.30 -13.67
C SER A 136 12.84 18.34 -15.19
N VAL A 137 12.21 19.40 -15.70
CA VAL A 137 11.69 19.49 -17.08
C VAL A 137 12.72 19.11 -18.15
N PRO A 138 13.95 19.67 -18.20
CA PRO A 138 14.91 19.32 -19.25
C PRO A 138 15.30 17.84 -19.25
N SER A 139 15.63 17.28 -18.09
CA SER A 139 15.97 15.86 -17.96
C SER A 139 14.80 14.95 -18.29
N GLU A 140 13.56 15.37 -17.98
CA GLU A 140 12.38 14.60 -18.36
C GLU A 140 12.15 14.63 -19.88
N ILE A 141 12.43 15.76 -20.55
CA ILE A 141 12.39 15.84 -22.02
C ILE A 141 13.41 14.87 -22.64
N GLU A 142 14.62 14.78 -22.10
CA GLU A 142 15.66 13.82 -22.57
C GLU A 142 15.17 12.37 -22.45
N VAL A 143 14.57 12.00 -21.31
CA VAL A 143 13.99 10.66 -21.10
C VAL A 143 12.90 10.36 -22.13
N LEU A 144 11.98 11.31 -22.35
CA LEU A 144 10.87 11.16 -23.30
C LEU A 144 11.37 11.08 -24.75
N ALA A 145 12.33 11.91 -25.12
CA ALA A 145 12.95 11.95 -26.44
C ALA A 145 13.68 10.63 -26.73
N SER A 146 14.47 10.15 -25.77
CA SER A 146 15.15 8.84 -25.87
C SER A 146 14.14 7.69 -26.00
N PHE A 147 13.07 7.68 -25.20
CA PHE A 147 12.04 6.64 -25.27
C PHE A 147 11.31 6.59 -26.62
N LEU A 148 11.16 7.74 -27.28
CA LEU A 148 10.50 7.88 -28.58
C LEU A 148 11.46 7.90 -29.76
N GLU A 149 12.77 7.78 -29.52
CA GLU A 149 13.81 7.85 -30.54
C GLU A 149 13.76 9.17 -31.34
N ILE A 150 13.52 10.28 -30.64
CA ILE A 150 13.52 11.63 -31.21
C ILE A 150 14.84 12.31 -30.84
N GLU A 151 15.59 12.77 -31.84
CA GLU A 151 16.81 13.55 -31.62
C GLU A 151 16.46 15.02 -31.33
N LEU A 152 17.00 15.55 -30.23
CA LEU A 152 16.89 16.95 -29.85
C LEU A 152 18.27 17.46 -29.44
N SER A 153 18.58 18.68 -29.87
CA SER A 153 19.72 19.44 -29.34
C SER A 153 19.39 20.06 -27.98
N ASP A 154 20.42 20.37 -27.19
CA ASP A 154 20.27 21.07 -25.91
C ASP A 154 19.48 22.38 -26.05
N ALA A 155 19.67 23.09 -27.15
CA ALA A 155 18.93 24.33 -27.46
C ALA A 155 17.42 24.07 -27.66
N GLN A 156 17.05 22.97 -28.32
CA GLN A 156 15.65 22.59 -28.49
C GLN A 156 15.02 22.12 -27.17
N ILE A 157 15.77 21.37 -26.36
CA ILE A 157 15.32 20.96 -25.01
C ILE A 157 15.03 22.18 -24.16
N GLN A 158 15.92 23.18 -24.19
CA GLN A 158 15.75 24.42 -23.44
C GLN A 158 14.55 25.25 -23.96
N ASP A 159 14.36 25.37 -25.29
CA ASP A 159 13.18 26.04 -25.86
C ASP A 159 11.87 25.37 -25.43
N ILE A 160 11.81 24.04 -25.43
CA ILE A 160 10.64 23.30 -24.94
C ILE A 160 10.42 23.63 -23.46
N ALA A 161 11.46 23.56 -22.63
CA ALA A 161 11.39 23.80 -21.19
C ALA A 161 10.87 25.21 -20.86
N GLU A 162 11.31 26.23 -21.57
CA GLU A 162 10.85 27.62 -21.40
C GLU A 162 9.37 27.82 -21.78
N LYS A 163 8.93 27.15 -22.85
CA LYS A 163 7.52 27.18 -23.31
C LYS A 163 6.57 26.51 -22.31
N VAL A 164 7.04 25.49 -21.60
CA VAL A 164 6.23 24.77 -20.60
C VAL A 164 6.50 25.22 -19.16
N ASP A 165 7.33 26.26 -18.97
CA ASP A 165 7.57 26.84 -17.65
C ASP A 165 6.25 27.23 -16.98
N ARG A 166 6.18 27.04 -15.67
CA ARG A 166 4.97 27.27 -14.89
C ARG A 166 4.46 28.70 -15.03
N ASN A 167 5.35 29.69 -15.02
CA ASN A 167 4.95 31.09 -15.13
C ASN A 167 4.49 31.42 -16.55
N THR A 168 5.15 30.84 -17.56
CA THR A 168 4.72 30.93 -18.96
C THR A 168 3.30 30.37 -19.13
N LEU A 169 3.04 29.14 -18.67
CA LEU A 169 1.72 28.52 -18.76
C LEU A 169 0.66 29.23 -17.92
N LYS A 170 1.02 29.79 -16.76
CA LYS A 170 0.11 30.63 -15.95
C LYS A 170 -0.27 31.94 -16.66
N LYS A 171 0.61 32.52 -17.47
CA LYS A 171 0.25 33.68 -18.32
C LYS A 171 -0.71 33.28 -19.42
N VAL A 172 -0.46 32.14 -20.09
CA VAL A 172 -1.34 31.62 -21.15
C VAL A 172 -2.75 31.33 -20.62
N GLN A 173 -2.87 30.77 -19.40
CA GLN A 173 -4.20 30.48 -18.85
C GLN A 173 -4.97 31.77 -18.45
N SER A 174 -4.28 32.82 -18.00
CA SER A 174 -4.93 34.03 -17.49
C SER A 174 -5.52 34.91 -18.58
N ASP A 175 -4.97 34.84 -19.80
CA ASP A 175 -5.41 35.66 -20.93
C ASP A 175 -5.48 34.80 -22.20
N ILE A 176 -6.55 34.00 -22.33
CA ILE A 176 -6.77 33.17 -23.50
C ILE A 176 -7.32 34.06 -24.64
N PRO A 177 -6.56 34.25 -25.74
CA PRO A 177 -7.01 35.08 -26.86
C PRO A 177 -8.28 34.54 -27.48
N GLU A 178 -9.20 35.40 -27.91
CA GLU A 178 -10.51 35.01 -28.46
C GLU A 178 -10.38 33.99 -29.61
N ALA A 179 -9.44 34.22 -30.53
CA ALA A 179 -9.16 33.31 -31.66
C ALA A 179 -8.64 31.92 -31.25
N LYS A 180 -8.21 31.74 -29.99
CA LYS A 180 -7.72 30.48 -29.43
C LYS A 180 -8.68 29.88 -28.40
N ARG A 181 -9.89 30.45 -28.22
CA ARG A 181 -10.88 29.92 -27.27
C ARG A 181 -11.61 28.71 -27.85
N ARG A 182 -11.74 27.66 -27.05
CA ARG A 182 -12.62 26.51 -27.28
C ARG A 182 -13.49 26.30 -26.04
N GLU A 183 -14.80 26.20 -26.22
CA GLU A 183 -15.72 25.89 -25.13
C GLU A 183 -15.96 24.40 -25.01
N SER A 184 -15.91 23.89 -23.78
CA SER A 184 -16.30 22.51 -23.45
C SER A 184 -16.61 22.41 -21.96
N SER A 185 -17.55 21.53 -21.57
CA SER A 185 -17.89 21.30 -20.15
C SER A 185 -18.11 22.58 -19.32
N LYS A 186 -18.71 23.63 -19.92
CA LYS A 186 -18.94 24.96 -19.29
C LYS A 186 -17.65 25.71 -18.90
N GLN A 187 -16.53 25.41 -19.56
CA GLN A 187 -15.25 26.10 -19.39
C GLN A 187 -14.69 26.52 -20.74
N VAL A 188 -13.89 27.59 -20.73
CA VAL A 188 -13.12 28.05 -21.87
C VAL A 188 -11.70 27.51 -21.77
N PHE A 189 -11.26 26.82 -22.81
CA PHE A 189 -9.92 26.27 -22.97
C PHE A 189 -9.16 26.99 -24.07
N HIS A 190 -7.84 27.06 -23.93
CA HIS A 190 -6.94 27.42 -25.01
C HIS A 190 -6.84 26.23 -25.97
N SER A 191 -7.12 26.44 -27.26
CA SER A 191 -7.26 25.39 -28.27
C SER A 191 -5.99 24.55 -28.46
N GLU A 192 -4.81 25.14 -28.27
CA GLU A 192 -3.52 24.43 -28.41
C GLU A 192 -3.01 23.80 -27.11
N THR A 193 -2.98 24.57 -26.00
CA THR A 193 -2.38 24.11 -24.74
C THR A 193 -3.35 23.34 -23.85
N LEU A 194 -4.66 23.41 -24.14
CA LEU A 194 -5.73 22.79 -23.36
C LEU A 194 -5.82 23.27 -21.91
N LEU A 195 -5.25 24.45 -21.63
CA LEU A 195 -5.38 25.16 -20.35
C LEU A 195 -6.72 25.91 -20.32
N HIS A 196 -7.44 25.82 -19.20
CA HIS A 196 -8.57 26.71 -18.91
C HIS A 196 -8.15 27.79 -17.91
N THR A 197 -8.97 28.83 -17.72
CA THR A 197 -8.66 30.06 -16.95
C THR A 197 -8.20 29.88 -15.49
N ASN A 198 -8.36 28.67 -14.94
CA ASN A 198 -7.96 28.31 -13.58
C ASN A 198 -7.33 26.91 -13.56
N HIS A 199 -6.54 26.53 -14.57
CA HIS A 199 -6.02 25.16 -14.68
C HIS A 199 -4.93 24.87 -13.63
N ILE A 200 -3.92 25.73 -13.59
CA ILE A 200 -2.76 25.69 -12.71
C ILE A 200 -3.07 26.54 -11.47
N PHE A 201 -3.18 25.88 -10.33
CA PHE A 201 -3.41 26.54 -9.04
C PHE A 201 -2.06 26.85 -8.37
N ASP A 202 -1.55 25.89 -7.61
CA ASP A 202 -0.25 25.97 -6.97
C ASP A 202 0.83 25.21 -7.81
N GLY A 203 0.66 23.89 -7.95
CA GLY A 203 1.62 23.01 -8.65
C GLY A 203 2.79 22.52 -7.76
N SER A 204 2.69 22.67 -6.44
CA SER A 204 3.65 22.15 -5.47
C SER A 204 3.40 20.67 -5.19
N LYS A 205 4.46 19.98 -4.80
CA LYS A 205 4.36 18.69 -4.11
C LYS A 205 4.03 18.89 -2.64
N ASP A 206 3.44 17.87 -2.02
CA ASP A 206 3.17 17.79 -0.58
C ASP A 206 2.12 18.80 -0.05
N GLN A 207 1.27 19.35 -0.92
CA GLN A 207 0.19 20.26 -0.48
C GLN A 207 -0.80 19.57 0.47
N PHE A 208 -0.95 18.25 0.35
CA PHE A 208 -1.82 17.46 1.23
C PHE A 208 -1.45 17.60 2.72
N LYS A 209 -0.16 17.82 3.05
CA LYS A 209 0.33 17.92 4.43
C LYS A 209 -0.26 19.12 5.19
N LYS A 210 -0.62 20.19 4.47
CA LYS A 210 -1.21 21.41 5.03
C LYS A 210 -2.71 21.51 4.78
N GLY A 211 -3.22 20.80 3.77
CA GLY A 211 -4.58 20.98 3.28
C GLY A 211 -5.57 19.89 3.68
N LEU A 212 -5.13 18.66 3.95
CA LEU A 212 -6.01 17.56 4.38
C LEU A 212 -5.99 17.39 5.90
N ARG A 213 -7.12 17.00 6.48
CA ARG A 213 -7.15 16.55 7.88
C ARG A 213 -6.38 15.23 8.04
N PRO A 214 -5.74 14.98 9.19
CA PRO A 214 -5.05 13.72 9.48
C PRO A 214 -5.88 12.47 9.12
N HIS A 215 -7.14 12.42 9.55
CA HIS A 215 -8.07 11.33 9.23
C HIS A 215 -8.23 11.08 7.74
N SER A 216 -8.34 12.13 6.93
CA SER A 216 -8.44 12.00 5.47
C SER A 216 -7.13 11.53 4.84
N ILE A 217 -5.98 11.91 5.40
CA ILE A 217 -4.68 11.38 4.97
C ILE A 217 -4.59 9.88 5.30
N CYS A 218 -4.88 9.49 6.55
CA CYS A 218 -4.90 8.09 6.98
C CYS A 218 -5.84 7.25 6.12
N LEU A 219 -7.02 7.77 5.79
CA LEU A 219 -7.99 7.12 4.91
C LEU A 219 -7.47 6.91 3.48
N ILE A 220 -6.79 7.91 2.89
CA ILE A 220 -6.19 7.78 1.55
C ILE A 220 -5.04 6.77 1.60
N GLU A 221 -4.18 6.85 2.60
CA GLU A 221 -3.03 5.96 2.75
C GLU A 221 -3.45 4.52 3.04
N ALA A 222 -4.54 4.31 3.79
CA ALA A 222 -5.17 3.01 3.97
C ALA A 222 -5.59 2.37 2.65
N LEU A 223 -6.02 3.16 1.66
CA LEU A 223 -6.43 2.69 0.34
C LEU A 223 -5.27 2.59 -0.66
N ALA A 224 -4.30 3.48 -0.55
CA ALA A 224 -3.25 3.70 -1.55
C ALA A 224 -1.85 3.28 -1.09
N HIS A 225 -1.72 2.61 0.05
CA HIS A 225 -0.44 2.23 0.65
C HIS A 225 0.54 1.64 -0.36
N ARG A 226 0.13 0.59 -1.09
CA ARG A 226 0.96 -0.10 -2.08
C ARG A 226 1.40 0.83 -3.22
N PHE A 227 0.48 1.64 -3.73
CA PHE A 227 0.79 2.64 -4.75
C PHE A 227 1.81 3.66 -4.23
N LEU A 228 1.61 4.19 -3.03
CA LEU A 228 2.47 5.23 -2.46
C LEU A 228 3.89 4.69 -2.26
N VAL A 229 4.04 3.54 -1.62
CA VAL A 229 5.34 2.92 -1.34
C VAL A 229 6.06 2.53 -2.63
N ASN A 230 5.39 1.85 -3.56
CA ASN A 230 6.02 1.40 -4.82
C ASN A 230 6.50 2.56 -5.70
N HIS A 231 5.89 3.74 -5.56
CA HIS A 231 6.29 4.94 -6.30
C HIS A 231 7.19 5.89 -5.50
N GLY A 232 7.69 5.46 -4.33
CA GLY A 232 8.65 6.20 -3.52
C GLY A 232 8.06 7.36 -2.72
N TYR A 233 6.74 7.39 -2.51
CA TYR A 233 6.09 8.40 -1.67
C TYR A 233 6.12 7.97 -0.19
N GLU A 234 6.72 8.82 0.65
CA GLU A 234 6.75 8.59 2.10
C GLU A 234 5.34 8.71 2.69
N LEU A 235 4.95 7.74 3.55
CA LEU A 235 3.66 7.77 4.25
C LEU A 235 3.67 8.81 5.37
N TYR A 236 2.65 9.66 5.40
CA TYR A 236 2.51 10.76 6.33
C TYR A 236 1.81 10.37 7.63
N TRP A 237 0.92 9.37 7.63
CA TRP A 237 0.28 8.89 8.86
C TRP A 237 1.30 8.41 9.91
N SER A 238 2.52 8.02 9.51
CA SER A 238 3.64 7.77 10.44
C SER A 238 3.98 8.97 11.34
N LYS A 239 3.56 10.17 10.93
CA LYS A 239 3.76 11.46 11.60
C LYS A 239 2.46 11.98 12.26
N THR A 240 1.36 11.23 12.23
CA THR A 240 0.08 11.60 12.87
C THR A 240 -0.14 10.83 14.18
N ASP A 241 -1.01 11.36 15.03
CA ASP A 241 -1.44 10.68 16.27
C ASP A 241 -2.44 9.55 16.03
N GLU A 242 -2.93 9.39 14.79
CA GLU A 242 -3.84 8.31 14.44
C GLU A 242 -3.10 6.96 14.33
N PHE A 243 -3.84 5.88 14.58
CA PHE A 243 -3.34 4.51 14.45
C PHE A 243 -4.02 3.84 13.27
N LEU A 244 -3.27 3.61 12.19
CA LEU A 244 -3.71 2.79 11.07
C LEU A 244 -3.32 1.33 11.37
N SER A 245 -4.31 0.46 11.53
CA SER A 245 -4.11 -0.96 11.80
C SER A 245 -4.17 -1.77 10.52
N PHE A 246 -3.15 -2.60 10.30
CA PHE A 246 -3.10 -3.59 9.22
C PHE A 246 -3.49 -4.99 9.68
N SER A 247 -3.61 -5.21 10.99
CA SER A 247 -4.01 -6.50 11.58
C SER A 247 -5.45 -6.87 11.19
N GLN A 248 -5.70 -8.17 11.02
CA GLN A 248 -7.05 -8.70 10.74
C GLN A 248 -8.09 -8.28 11.80
N HIS A 249 -7.66 -8.17 13.06
CA HIS A 249 -8.55 -7.91 14.19
C HIS A 249 -8.08 -6.75 15.07
N ALA A 250 -7.22 -5.86 14.56
CA ALA A 250 -6.60 -4.78 15.32
C ALA A 250 -5.75 -5.26 16.52
N ASP A 251 -5.14 -6.44 16.42
CA ASP A 251 -4.29 -7.01 17.47
C ASP A 251 -3.04 -6.15 17.73
N ASP A 252 -2.52 -5.52 16.67
CA ASP A 252 -1.46 -4.51 16.73
C ASP A 252 -1.84 -3.28 17.58
N TYR A 253 -3.05 -2.75 17.39
CA TYR A 253 -3.58 -1.61 18.14
C TYR A 253 -3.80 -1.98 19.62
N ILE A 254 -4.38 -3.15 19.89
CA ILE A 254 -4.61 -3.64 21.25
C ILE A 254 -3.26 -3.86 21.96
N ALA A 255 -2.29 -4.49 21.29
CA ALA A 255 -0.95 -4.72 21.84
C ALA A 255 -0.22 -3.42 22.18
N TRP A 256 -0.27 -2.44 21.27
CA TRP A 256 0.32 -1.11 21.47
C TRP A 256 -0.25 -0.43 22.74
N GLN A 257 -1.56 -0.49 22.92
CA GLN A 257 -2.24 0.09 24.09
C GLN A 257 -1.89 -0.63 25.40
N LEU A 258 -1.91 -1.96 25.39
CA LEU A 258 -1.58 -2.77 26.58
C LEU A 258 -0.16 -2.50 27.09
N LEU A 259 0.77 -2.18 26.19
CA LEU A 259 2.15 -1.77 26.52
C LEU A 259 2.30 -0.28 26.86
N GLY A 260 1.23 0.50 26.77
CA GLY A 260 1.20 1.91 27.15
C GLY A 260 1.63 2.86 26.04
N LYS A 261 1.34 2.49 24.79
CA LYS A 261 1.57 3.29 23.58
C LYS A 261 3.04 3.73 23.40
N PRO A 262 4.04 2.85 23.52
CA PRO A 262 5.43 3.30 23.42
C PRO A 262 5.78 3.71 21.98
N ALA A 263 6.61 4.75 21.88
CA ALA A 263 7.06 5.31 20.60
C ALA A 263 8.10 4.41 19.88
N THR A 264 8.81 3.56 20.63
CA THR A 264 9.76 2.60 20.06
C THR A 264 9.59 1.25 20.73
N GLY A 265 10.02 0.20 20.04
CA GLY A 265 9.94 -1.15 20.53
C GLY A 265 10.48 -2.14 19.52
N THR A 266 10.23 -3.42 19.78
CA THR A 266 10.61 -4.52 18.90
C THR A 266 9.44 -5.47 18.80
N ILE A 267 8.96 -5.69 17.59
CA ILE A 267 7.93 -6.69 17.30
C ILE A 267 8.54 -7.80 16.47
N MET A 268 8.26 -9.04 16.86
CA MET A 268 8.50 -10.21 16.03
C MET A 268 7.16 -10.78 15.58
N GLU A 269 6.98 -10.97 14.28
CA GLU A 269 5.81 -11.56 13.67
C GLU A 269 6.23 -12.86 12.97
N VAL A 270 5.70 -13.98 13.45
CA VAL A 270 5.94 -15.32 12.92
C VAL A 270 4.68 -15.74 12.15
N GLY A 271 4.83 -15.99 10.86
CA GLY A 271 3.71 -16.03 9.90
C GLY A 271 3.46 -14.67 9.27
N ALA A 272 4.52 -13.96 8.86
CA ALA A 272 4.42 -12.58 8.36
C ALA A 272 3.83 -12.47 6.95
N PHE A 273 3.62 -13.60 6.25
CA PHE A 273 3.00 -13.67 4.94
C PHE A 273 3.70 -12.76 3.90
N ASP A 274 3.00 -11.77 3.34
CA ASP A 274 3.55 -10.78 2.40
C ASP A 274 4.06 -9.51 3.09
N GLY A 275 3.94 -9.44 4.42
CA GLY A 275 4.37 -8.30 5.24
C GLY A 275 3.37 -7.16 5.35
N VAL A 276 2.24 -7.18 4.63
CA VAL A 276 1.24 -6.11 4.66
C VAL A 276 -0.16 -6.65 4.91
N HIS A 277 -0.59 -7.66 4.16
CA HIS A 277 -1.91 -8.25 4.28
C HIS A 277 -2.07 -8.89 5.65
N LEU A 278 -3.03 -8.37 6.44
CA LEU A 278 -3.34 -8.80 7.81
C LEU A 278 -2.17 -8.67 8.82
N SER A 279 -1.13 -7.88 8.50
CA SER A 279 0.07 -7.82 9.34
C SER A 279 -0.18 -7.21 10.73
N ASN A 280 0.31 -7.92 11.75
CA ASN A 280 0.35 -7.49 13.14
C ASN A 280 1.58 -6.60 13.46
N SER A 281 2.55 -6.47 12.54
CA SER A 281 3.79 -5.70 12.77
C SER A 281 3.94 -4.42 11.96
N LEU A 282 3.27 -4.30 10.81
CA LEU A 282 3.41 -3.17 9.90
C LEU A 282 3.15 -1.82 10.56
N SER A 283 2.02 -1.71 11.27
CA SER A 283 1.59 -0.49 11.97
C SER A 283 2.63 -0.01 13.01
N LEU A 284 3.26 -0.95 13.74
CA LEU A 284 4.26 -0.63 14.76
C LEU A 284 5.60 -0.25 14.12
N GLU A 285 6.02 -0.97 13.07
CA GLU A 285 7.26 -0.65 12.35
C GLU A 285 7.23 0.77 11.80
N GLN A 286 6.10 1.15 11.20
CA GLN A 286 5.90 2.47 10.63
C GLN A 286 5.78 3.57 11.71
N LYS A 287 5.52 3.21 12.97
CA LYS A 287 5.65 4.08 14.15
C LYS A 287 7.06 4.07 14.76
N GLY A 288 8.05 3.49 14.09
CA GLY A 288 9.46 3.52 14.49
C GLY A 288 9.92 2.30 15.28
N TRP A 289 9.13 1.24 15.36
CA TRP A 289 9.57 -0.01 15.99
C TRP A 289 10.49 -0.80 15.07
N LYS A 290 11.41 -1.58 15.65
CA LYS A 290 12.13 -2.63 14.92
C LYS A 290 11.15 -3.79 14.67
N ALA A 291 10.95 -4.18 13.41
CA ALA A 291 10.19 -5.37 13.05
C ALA A 291 11.12 -6.51 12.64
N VAL A 292 10.78 -7.73 13.08
CA VAL A 292 11.39 -8.98 12.64
C VAL A 292 10.28 -9.87 12.12
N CYS A 293 10.26 -10.12 10.81
CA CYS A 293 9.21 -10.84 10.12
C CYS A 293 9.74 -12.21 9.69
N VAL A 294 9.08 -13.28 10.12
CA VAL A 294 9.44 -14.65 9.79
C VAL A 294 8.33 -15.24 8.92
N GLU A 295 8.67 -15.67 7.71
CA GLU A 295 7.74 -16.29 6.76
C GLU A 295 8.35 -17.56 6.18
N ALA A 296 7.62 -18.67 6.25
CA ALA A 296 8.12 -19.97 5.79
C ALA A 296 8.00 -20.15 4.28
N ASN A 297 6.92 -19.65 3.68
CA ASN A 297 6.59 -19.82 2.28
C ASN A 297 7.49 -18.93 1.39
N PRO A 298 8.39 -19.51 0.57
CA PRO A 298 9.31 -18.73 -0.26
C PRO A 298 8.60 -17.79 -1.27
N ARG A 299 7.39 -18.17 -1.72
CA ARG A 299 6.59 -17.35 -2.64
C ARG A 299 6.17 -16.04 -1.98
N PHE A 300 5.62 -16.11 -0.77
CA PHE A 300 5.16 -14.92 -0.04
C PHE A 300 6.30 -14.15 0.62
N TYR A 301 7.37 -14.84 1.01
CA TYR A 301 8.60 -14.20 1.45
C TYR A 301 9.16 -13.21 0.43
N THR A 302 9.04 -13.51 -0.87
CA THR A 302 9.49 -12.59 -1.94
C THR A 302 8.71 -11.27 -1.90
N PHE A 303 7.40 -11.30 -1.62
CA PHE A 303 6.61 -10.09 -1.42
C PHE A 303 7.01 -9.38 -0.12
N LEU A 304 7.17 -10.14 0.98
CA LEU A 304 7.62 -9.61 2.26
C LEU A 304 8.91 -8.81 2.15
N GLU A 305 9.93 -9.36 1.49
CA GLU A 305 11.23 -8.68 1.32
C GLU A 305 11.10 -7.36 0.55
N GLN A 306 10.29 -7.36 -0.51
CA GLN A 306 10.05 -6.17 -1.33
C GLN A 306 9.23 -5.10 -0.59
N GLN A 307 8.21 -5.52 0.17
CA GLN A 307 7.28 -4.63 0.85
C GLN A 307 7.83 -4.10 2.19
N ARG A 308 8.74 -4.85 2.82
CA ARG A 308 9.27 -4.57 4.16
C ARG A 308 10.80 -4.45 4.17
N PRO A 309 11.43 -3.61 3.33
CA PRO A 309 12.89 -3.53 3.22
C PRO A 309 13.60 -2.95 4.45
N LYS A 310 12.83 -2.39 5.41
CA LYS A 310 13.33 -1.89 6.69
C LYS A 310 13.27 -2.92 7.81
N ALA A 311 12.47 -3.98 7.65
CA ALA A 311 12.35 -5.06 8.61
C ALA A 311 13.49 -6.06 8.44
N THR A 312 13.79 -6.81 9.49
CA THR A 312 14.57 -8.05 9.36
C THR A 312 13.63 -9.15 8.85
N ASN A 313 13.80 -9.58 7.60
CA ASN A 313 12.95 -10.61 6.98
C ASN A 313 13.67 -11.96 6.93
N ILE A 314 13.04 -13.01 7.47
CA ILE A 314 13.63 -14.35 7.60
C ILE A 314 12.76 -15.40 6.90
N ASN A 315 13.32 -16.09 5.89
CA ASN A 315 12.60 -17.15 5.18
C ASN A 315 12.81 -18.53 5.83
N LYS A 316 12.10 -18.81 6.93
CA LYS A 316 12.21 -20.10 7.63
C LYS A 316 10.88 -20.48 8.29
N ALA A 317 10.57 -21.77 8.31
CA ALA A 317 9.59 -22.32 9.23
C ALA A 317 10.14 -22.32 10.66
N VAL A 318 9.27 -22.09 11.64
CA VAL A 318 9.65 -22.10 13.05
C VAL A 318 9.33 -23.44 13.68
N VAL A 319 10.32 -24.07 14.31
CA VAL A 319 10.23 -25.42 14.88
C VAL A 319 10.68 -25.45 16.35
N SER A 320 10.40 -26.57 17.05
CA SER A 320 10.81 -26.77 18.44
C SER A 320 12.22 -27.35 18.58
N ASP A 321 12.64 -28.21 17.66
CA ASP A 321 13.93 -28.89 17.68
C ASP A 321 14.96 -28.18 16.82
N ALA A 322 16.09 -27.83 17.45
CA ALA A 322 17.21 -27.17 16.80
C ALA A 322 17.93 -28.05 15.77
N GLU A 323 17.75 -29.37 15.81
CA GLU A 323 18.35 -30.26 14.80
C GLU A 323 17.50 -30.36 13.52
N THR A 324 16.25 -29.90 13.55
CA THR A 324 15.40 -29.82 12.36
C THR A 324 15.81 -28.64 11.48
N LYS A 325 16.54 -28.91 10.38
CA LYS A 325 17.02 -27.88 9.44
C LYS A 325 16.03 -27.56 8.32
N GLU A 326 15.14 -28.49 8.02
CA GLU A 326 14.15 -28.40 6.97
C GLU A 326 12.89 -29.13 7.41
N ILE A 327 11.73 -28.71 6.92
CA ILE A 327 10.46 -29.35 7.24
C ILE A 327 9.53 -29.32 6.02
N ALA A 328 8.63 -30.31 5.95
CA ALA A 328 7.55 -30.26 4.99
C ALA A 328 6.55 -29.15 5.32
N PHE A 329 6.11 -28.45 4.30
CA PHE A 329 5.20 -27.32 4.38
C PHE A 329 4.17 -27.40 3.26
N TYR A 330 2.93 -27.04 3.55
CA TYR A 330 1.83 -27.03 2.61
C TYR A 330 1.64 -25.61 2.08
N ASP A 331 2.11 -25.36 0.86
CA ASP A 331 1.88 -24.12 0.11
C ASP A 331 0.46 -24.16 -0.45
N GLU A 332 -0.40 -23.46 0.27
CA GLU A 332 -1.80 -23.27 -0.06
C GLU A 332 -1.94 -22.08 -1.03
N GLU A 333 -2.88 -22.15 -1.97
CA GLU A 333 -2.97 -21.24 -3.12
C GLU A 333 -3.07 -19.76 -2.72
N ILE A 334 -3.97 -19.45 -1.78
CA ILE A 334 -4.12 -18.07 -1.24
C ILE A 334 -3.05 -17.77 -0.20
N GLY A 335 -2.37 -18.77 0.35
CA GLY A 335 -1.20 -18.60 1.19
C GLY A 335 -1.51 -18.31 2.65
N VAL A 336 -2.55 -17.56 2.95
CA VAL A 336 -2.97 -17.23 4.32
C VAL A 336 -3.47 -18.43 5.13
N LEU A 337 -3.53 -19.63 4.54
CA LEU A 337 -3.83 -20.90 5.23
C LEU A 337 -2.67 -21.90 5.07
N SER A 338 -1.47 -21.43 4.69
CA SER A 338 -0.30 -22.28 4.52
C SER A 338 0.33 -22.60 5.87
N GLY A 339 0.80 -23.83 6.03
CA GLY A 339 1.36 -24.27 7.31
C GLY A 339 2.17 -25.55 7.22
N VAL A 340 2.79 -25.92 8.33
CA VAL A 340 3.46 -27.22 8.50
C VAL A 340 2.43 -28.35 8.65
N THR A 341 1.28 -28.02 9.24
CA THR A 341 0.11 -28.88 9.38
C THR A 341 -0.91 -28.58 8.29
N PHE A 342 -1.74 -29.58 7.97
CA PHE A 342 -2.77 -29.46 6.95
C PHE A 342 -4.01 -30.27 7.37
N ASP A 343 -5.11 -29.56 7.61
CA ASP A 343 -6.44 -30.13 7.78
C ASP A 343 -7.27 -29.81 6.53
N GLU A 344 -7.47 -30.82 5.68
CA GLU A 344 -8.18 -30.66 4.42
C GLU A 344 -9.65 -30.25 4.62
N GLU A 345 -10.32 -30.76 5.66
CA GLU A 345 -11.73 -30.45 5.89
C GLU A 345 -11.91 -29.02 6.38
N ASP A 346 -11.03 -28.54 7.27
CA ASP A 346 -11.06 -27.15 7.73
C ASP A 346 -10.79 -26.18 6.58
N ILE A 347 -9.76 -26.45 5.77
CA ILE A 347 -9.41 -25.58 4.63
C ILE A 347 -10.53 -25.53 3.60
N LYS A 348 -11.14 -26.67 3.25
CA LYS A 348 -12.31 -26.70 2.35
C LYS A 348 -13.46 -25.83 2.88
N LYS A 349 -13.78 -25.92 4.18
CA LYS A 349 -14.82 -25.08 4.80
C LYS A 349 -14.46 -23.59 4.74
N ARG A 350 -13.19 -23.23 4.98
CA ARG A 350 -12.73 -21.82 4.87
C ARG A 350 -12.85 -21.30 3.44
N TYR A 351 -12.57 -22.12 2.44
CA TYR A 351 -12.77 -21.80 1.02
C TYR A 351 -14.24 -21.61 0.66
N GLU A 352 -15.11 -22.53 1.09
CA GLU A 352 -16.55 -22.46 0.89
C GLU A 352 -17.13 -21.18 1.51
N ASN A 353 -16.75 -20.85 2.74
CA ASN A 353 -17.17 -19.62 3.43
C ASN A 353 -16.72 -18.34 2.72
N ARG A 354 -15.65 -18.42 1.91
CA ARG A 354 -15.12 -17.31 1.10
C ARG A 354 -15.68 -17.30 -0.33
N GLY A 355 -16.47 -18.31 -0.72
CA GLY A 355 -16.96 -18.45 -2.09
C GLY A 355 -15.84 -18.70 -3.12
N LEU A 356 -14.71 -19.27 -2.68
CA LEU A 356 -13.55 -19.51 -3.51
C LEU A 356 -13.46 -20.99 -3.94
N PRO A 357 -12.94 -21.29 -5.14
CA PRO A 357 -12.70 -22.67 -5.55
C PRO A 357 -11.50 -23.26 -4.79
N TYR A 358 -11.71 -24.38 -4.11
CA TYR A 358 -10.64 -25.09 -3.41
C TYR A 358 -9.68 -25.80 -4.37
N THR A 359 -8.39 -25.64 -4.14
CA THR A 359 -7.31 -26.41 -4.77
C THR A 359 -6.45 -27.02 -3.67
N ALA A 360 -6.10 -28.31 -3.81
CA ALA A 360 -5.26 -28.98 -2.84
C ALA A 360 -3.86 -28.33 -2.77
N PRO A 361 -3.32 -28.07 -1.56
CA PRO A 361 -2.03 -27.39 -1.43
C PRO A 361 -0.88 -28.26 -1.92
N LYS A 362 0.17 -27.59 -2.38
CA LYS A 362 1.41 -28.25 -2.79
C LYS A 362 2.30 -28.48 -1.57
N LYS A 363 2.76 -29.71 -1.40
CA LYS A 363 3.75 -30.02 -0.37
C LYS A 363 5.15 -29.64 -0.87
N ILE A 364 5.80 -28.73 -0.17
CA ILE A 364 7.16 -28.25 -0.43
C ILE A 364 8.06 -28.53 0.79
N ILE A 365 9.37 -28.45 0.61
CA ILE A 365 10.35 -28.50 1.71
C ILE A 365 10.90 -27.09 1.90
N VAL A 366 10.88 -26.60 3.14
CA VAL A 366 11.37 -25.25 3.49
C VAL A 366 12.42 -25.32 4.59
N PRO A 367 13.39 -24.39 4.63
CA PRO A 367 14.31 -24.27 5.75
C PRO A 367 13.57 -24.05 7.07
N ALA A 368 14.10 -24.58 8.16
CA ALA A 368 13.52 -24.50 9.49
C ALA A 368 14.54 -24.04 10.53
N GLU A 369 14.06 -23.35 11.58
CA GLU A 369 14.88 -22.95 12.72
C GLU A 369 14.03 -22.73 13.98
N THR A 370 14.65 -22.83 15.16
CA THR A 370 13.99 -22.48 16.41
C THR A 370 13.96 -20.97 16.66
N LEU A 371 12.94 -20.48 17.38
CA LEU A 371 12.91 -19.08 17.81
C LEU A 371 14.15 -18.70 18.62
N ASP A 372 14.72 -19.62 19.42
CA ASP A 372 15.95 -19.38 20.15
C ASP A 372 17.12 -19.00 19.25
N ARG A 373 17.33 -19.72 18.15
CA ARG A 373 18.44 -19.45 17.22
C ARG A 373 18.18 -18.24 16.35
N ILE A 374 16.93 -18.01 15.93
CA ILE A 374 16.53 -16.77 15.26
C ILE A 374 16.79 -15.56 16.17
N CYS A 375 16.36 -15.62 17.43
CA CYS A 375 16.61 -14.54 18.39
C CYS A 375 18.11 -14.35 18.65
N ALA A 376 18.89 -15.42 18.71
CA ALA A 376 20.34 -15.33 18.88
C ALA A 376 21.04 -14.69 17.66
N SER A 377 20.67 -15.06 16.42
CA SER A 377 21.27 -14.49 15.20
C SER A 377 20.98 -12.99 15.09
N GLU A 378 19.74 -12.60 15.41
CA GLU A 378 19.28 -11.21 15.35
C GLU A 378 19.59 -10.40 16.61
N ARG A 379 20.31 -11.00 17.58
CA ARG A 379 20.70 -10.42 18.87
C ARG A 379 19.50 -9.82 19.62
N LEU A 380 18.39 -10.56 19.63
CA LEU A 380 17.14 -10.19 20.27
C LEU A 380 17.09 -10.74 21.71
N GLU A 381 17.46 -9.91 22.67
CA GLU A 381 17.33 -10.24 24.10
C GLU A 381 15.95 -9.87 24.66
N ARG A 382 15.29 -8.87 24.05
CA ARG A 382 13.95 -8.42 24.42
C ARG A 382 13.10 -8.13 23.20
N ILE A 383 11.89 -8.68 23.21
CA ILE A 383 10.85 -8.48 22.21
C ILE A 383 9.63 -7.93 22.96
N HIS A 384 9.13 -6.78 22.50
CA HIS A 384 8.01 -6.12 23.16
C HIS A 384 6.69 -6.82 22.81
N VAL A 385 6.52 -7.20 21.55
CA VAL A 385 5.37 -7.98 21.06
C VAL A 385 5.88 -9.15 20.22
N MET A 386 5.44 -10.36 20.51
CA MET A 386 5.64 -11.51 19.64
C MET A 386 4.27 -12.01 19.17
N SER A 387 4.00 -11.89 17.88
CA SER A 387 2.82 -12.45 17.23
C SER A 387 3.22 -13.77 16.57
N ILE A 388 2.45 -14.83 16.83
CA ILE A 388 2.64 -16.16 16.24
C ILE A 388 1.30 -16.60 15.67
N ASP A 389 1.26 -16.74 14.35
CA ASP A 389 0.11 -17.17 13.57
C ASP A 389 0.64 -18.03 12.41
N ILE A 390 0.69 -19.35 12.61
CA ILE A 390 1.32 -20.29 11.67
C ILE A 390 0.45 -21.53 11.46
N GLU A 391 -0.87 -21.32 11.52
CA GLU A 391 -1.93 -22.27 11.16
C GLU A 391 -1.80 -23.62 11.89
N GLY A 392 -1.68 -23.57 13.22
CA GLY A 392 -1.77 -24.73 14.12
C GLY A 392 -0.41 -25.26 14.63
N PHE A 393 0.69 -24.61 14.28
CA PHE A 393 2.04 -25.00 14.71
C PHE A 393 2.61 -24.11 15.85
N GLU A 394 1.76 -23.30 16.48
CA GLU A 394 2.15 -22.27 17.45
C GLU A 394 2.81 -22.86 18.70
N LEU A 395 2.30 -23.99 19.21
CA LEU A 395 2.87 -24.63 20.39
C LEU A 395 4.30 -25.11 20.15
N GLN A 396 4.58 -25.64 18.97
CA GLN A 396 5.90 -26.12 18.57
C GLN A 396 6.85 -24.94 18.43
N ALA A 397 6.42 -23.83 17.83
CA ALA A 397 7.19 -22.60 17.79
C ALA A 397 7.54 -22.09 19.21
N LEU A 398 6.56 -22.06 20.13
CA LEU A 398 6.78 -21.68 21.53
C LEU A 398 7.76 -22.61 22.26
N GLN A 399 7.72 -23.91 21.99
CA GLN A 399 8.64 -24.89 22.58
C GLN A 399 10.10 -24.68 22.12
N GLY A 400 10.29 -24.08 20.94
CA GLY A 400 11.60 -23.66 20.43
C GLY A 400 12.13 -22.36 21.04
N LEU A 401 11.42 -21.74 21.98
CA LEU A 401 11.79 -20.48 22.64
C LEU A 401 12.10 -20.67 24.13
N ASN A 402 13.31 -20.29 24.53
CA ASN A 402 13.75 -20.24 25.90
C ASN A 402 13.48 -18.87 26.52
N LEU A 403 12.34 -18.78 27.19
CA LEU A 403 11.89 -17.56 27.88
C LEU A 403 12.79 -17.14 29.05
N LYS A 404 13.82 -17.91 29.43
CA LYS A 404 14.85 -17.43 30.38
C LYS A 404 15.90 -16.55 29.69
N LYS A 405 16.16 -16.77 28.41
CA LYS A 405 17.14 -16.03 27.59
C LYS A 405 16.50 -14.83 26.89
N VAL A 406 15.34 -15.05 26.28
CA VAL A 406 14.61 -14.02 25.54
C VAL A 406 13.44 -13.52 26.37
N ILE A 407 13.41 -12.22 26.62
CA ILE A 407 12.31 -11.56 27.31
C ILE A 407 11.27 -11.14 26.30
N VAL A 408 10.08 -11.74 26.36
CA VAL A 408 8.92 -11.25 25.62
C VAL A 408 7.99 -10.53 26.59
N ASP A 409 7.52 -9.33 26.25
CA ASP A 409 6.62 -8.56 27.11
C ASP A 409 5.14 -8.89 26.87
N LEU A 410 4.74 -9.08 25.61
CA LEU A 410 3.39 -9.48 25.21
C LEU A 410 3.46 -10.51 24.07
N PHE A 411 2.70 -11.60 24.19
CA PHE A 411 2.45 -12.55 23.12
C PHE A 411 1.04 -12.38 22.58
N ILE A 412 0.90 -12.51 21.26
CA ILE A 412 -0.36 -12.69 20.54
C ILE A 412 -0.22 -14.03 19.82
N ILE A 413 -1.05 -15.02 20.15
CA ILE A 413 -0.89 -16.38 19.62
C ILE A 413 -2.21 -16.87 19.07
N GLU A 414 -2.25 -17.21 17.78
CA GLU A 414 -3.43 -17.77 17.15
C GLU A 414 -3.80 -19.13 17.76
N ALA A 415 -5.10 -19.39 17.90
CA ALA A 415 -5.60 -20.69 18.35
C ALA A 415 -7.04 -20.87 17.87
N ASN A 416 -7.23 -21.75 16.90
CA ASN A 416 -8.48 -22.01 16.21
C ASN A 416 -9.37 -23.03 16.95
N SER A 417 -8.77 -24.01 17.63
CA SER A 417 -9.48 -25.03 18.41
C SER A 417 -9.42 -24.81 19.93
N GLU A 418 -10.32 -25.45 20.69
CA GLU A 418 -10.25 -25.40 22.16
C GLU A 418 -9.06 -26.20 22.70
N GLU A 419 -8.67 -27.27 21.99
CA GLU A 419 -7.51 -28.11 22.26
C GLU A 419 -6.20 -27.32 22.14
N GLU A 420 -6.04 -26.52 21.08
CA GLU A 420 -4.91 -25.59 20.91
C GLU A 420 -4.86 -24.57 22.05
N LYS A 421 -6.01 -23.92 22.34
CA LYS A 421 -6.10 -22.93 23.43
C LYS A 421 -5.71 -23.53 24.77
N ALA A 422 -6.15 -24.75 25.06
CA ALA A 422 -5.81 -25.45 26.29
C ALA A 422 -4.31 -25.77 26.36
N SER A 423 -3.73 -26.25 25.25
CA SER A 423 -2.31 -26.61 25.17
C SER A 423 -1.38 -25.40 25.31
N ILE A 424 -1.71 -24.28 24.68
CA ILE A 424 -0.96 -23.02 24.82
C ILE A 424 -1.06 -22.48 26.26
N LYS A 425 -2.26 -22.48 26.87
CA LYS A 425 -2.42 -22.11 28.29
C LYS A 425 -1.62 -23.02 29.22
N GLN A 426 -1.58 -24.32 28.94
CA GLN A 426 -0.78 -25.28 29.69
C GLN A 426 0.72 -24.99 29.56
N PHE A 427 1.21 -24.62 28.38
CA PHE A 427 2.60 -24.18 28.19
C PHE A 427 2.92 -22.98 29.10
N PHE A 428 2.10 -21.93 29.09
CA PHE A 428 2.32 -20.74 29.92
C PHE A 428 2.11 -20.96 31.42
N SER A 429 1.39 -22.01 31.83
CA SER A 429 1.23 -22.35 33.26
C SER A 429 2.58 -22.62 33.96
N LYS A 430 3.58 -23.09 33.20
CA LYS A 430 4.96 -23.32 33.67
C LYS A 430 5.72 -22.01 33.90
N TRP A 431 5.25 -20.90 33.33
CA TRP A 431 5.91 -19.60 33.33
C TRP A 431 5.14 -18.57 34.16
N LYS A 432 5.26 -18.66 35.49
CA LYS A 432 4.55 -17.80 36.46
C LYS A 432 4.70 -16.28 36.24
N LYS A 433 5.64 -15.82 35.42
CA LYS A 433 5.83 -14.41 35.07
C LYS A 433 4.87 -13.90 33.97
N TYR A 434 4.17 -14.79 33.27
CA TYR A 434 3.16 -14.45 32.28
C TYR A 434 1.75 -14.63 32.84
N ARG A 435 0.80 -13.86 32.31
CA ARG A 435 -0.63 -13.97 32.60
C ARG A 435 -1.37 -14.04 31.27
N PHE A 436 -2.27 -15.02 31.15
CA PHE A 436 -3.33 -14.95 30.15
C PHE A 436 -4.25 -13.78 30.53
N ILE A 437 -4.41 -12.79 29.64
CA ILE A 437 -5.23 -11.60 29.89
C ILE A 437 -6.54 -11.61 29.12
N GLY A 438 -6.67 -12.39 28.06
CA GLY A 438 -7.89 -12.42 27.28
C GLY A 438 -7.63 -12.95 25.89
N ARG A 439 -8.63 -12.88 25.03
CA ARG A 439 -8.49 -13.23 23.62
C ARG A 439 -9.20 -12.21 22.74
N ASN A 440 -8.62 -11.89 21.60
CA ASN A 440 -9.31 -11.17 20.55
C ASN A 440 -9.67 -12.16 19.46
N ARG A 441 -10.95 -12.49 19.30
CA ARG A 441 -11.37 -13.56 18.38
C ARG A 441 -10.60 -14.88 18.68
N GLN A 442 -9.77 -15.37 17.76
CA GLN A 442 -8.91 -16.55 17.88
C GLN A 442 -7.58 -16.27 18.62
N ASN A 443 -7.13 -15.01 18.67
CA ASN A 443 -5.81 -14.64 19.18
C ASN A 443 -5.76 -14.54 20.70
N LEU A 444 -4.84 -15.29 21.33
CA LEU A 444 -4.65 -15.35 22.78
C LEU A 444 -3.61 -14.32 23.29
N PHE A 445 -4.09 -13.53 24.24
CA PHE A 445 -3.45 -12.52 25.09
C PHE A 445 -2.53 -13.07 26.19
N PHE A 446 -1.19 -13.11 26.07
CA PHE A 446 -0.31 -13.38 27.24
C PHE A 446 0.68 -12.24 27.52
N ILE A 447 0.57 -11.60 28.68
CA ILE A 447 1.44 -10.47 29.07
C ILE A 447 2.37 -10.82 30.22
N ARG A 448 3.59 -10.28 30.20
CA ARG A 448 4.53 -10.35 31.31
C ARG A 448 4.07 -9.45 32.46
N LYS A 449 4.01 -9.99 33.67
CA LYS A 449 3.51 -9.30 34.88
C LYS A 449 4.17 -7.94 35.12
N SER A 450 5.47 -7.80 34.84
CA SER A 450 6.24 -6.57 35.10
C SER A 450 5.87 -5.40 34.20
N VAL A 451 5.22 -5.64 33.05
CA VAL A 451 4.79 -4.56 32.13
C VAL A 451 3.29 -4.30 32.17
N ALA A 452 2.52 -5.17 32.83
CA ALA A 452 1.06 -5.07 32.93
C ALA A 452 0.64 -3.94 33.88
N LYS A 453 0.51 -2.72 33.37
CA LYS A 453 0.12 -1.53 34.14
C LYS A 453 -1.39 -1.35 34.12
N LYS A 454 -2.03 -1.27 35.29
CA LYS A 454 -3.47 -1.03 35.48
C LYS A 454 -4.07 0.04 34.55
N ARG A 455 -3.40 1.19 34.43
CA ARG A 455 -3.86 2.31 33.60
C ARG A 455 -4.04 1.96 32.12
N ASN A 456 -3.21 1.06 31.60
CA ASN A 456 -3.24 0.65 30.19
C ASN A 456 -4.46 -0.25 29.91
N PHE A 457 -4.80 -1.10 30.89
CA PHE A 457 -5.93 -2.04 30.81
C PHE A 457 -7.26 -1.32 30.98
N LYS A 458 -7.34 -0.42 31.97
CA LYS A 458 -8.56 0.37 32.26
C LYS A 458 -8.98 1.26 31.07
N ASN A 459 -8.01 1.72 30.28
CA ASN A 459 -8.22 2.64 29.17
C ASN A 459 -8.09 1.92 27.82
N LEU A 460 -8.27 0.60 27.77
CA LEU A 460 -8.20 -0.13 26.52
C LEU A 460 -9.38 0.30 25.64
N ASP A 461 -9.05 0.87 24.48
CA ASP A 461 -10.01 1.34 23.49
C ASP A 461 -10.00 0.38 22.28
N LEU A 462 -11.18 0.04 21.77
CA LEU A 462 -11.36 -0.88 20.66
C LEU A 462 -11.87 -0.19 19.38
N GLU A 463 -12.05 1.13 19.40
CA GLU A 463 -12.68 1.89 18.32
C GLU A 463 -11.79 3.01 17.75
N GLY A 464 -10.84 3.55 18.52
CA GLY A 464 -10.00 4.69 18.13
C GLY A 464 -8.87 4.41 17.13
N TYR A 465 -9.09 3.48 16.19
CA TYR A 465 -8.14 3.14 15.13
C TYR A 465 -8.79 3.25 13.74
N VAL A 466 -7.97 3.44 12.71
CA VAL A 466 -8.38 3.35 11.31
C VAL A 466 -8.00 1.98 10.79
N ARG A 467 -8.95 1.27 10.16
CA ARG A 467 -8.66 -0.01 9.50
C ARG A 467 -8.02 0.23 8.14
N ALA A 468 -6.85 -0.37 7.90
CA ALA A 468 -6.25 -0.38 6.58
C ALA A 468 -7.07 -1.25 5.62
N LYS A 469 -7.21 -0.81 4.37
CA LYS A 469 -7.80 -1.66 3.35
C LYS A 469 -6.79 -2.75 3.01
N GLN A 470 -7.28 -3.98 2.98
CA GLN A 470 -6.46 -5.15 2.76
C GLN A 470 -6.35 -5.44 1.26
N PHE A 471 -5.14 -5.78 0.83
CA PHE A 471 -4.87 -6.19 -0.55
C PHE A 471 -4.05 -7.46 -0.51
N HIS A 472 -4.60 -8.53 -1.06
CA HIS A 472 -3.83 -9.75 -1.25
C HIS A 472 -2.71 -9.50 -2.29
N PRO A 473 -1.49 -10.06 -2.09
CA PRO A 473 -0.37 -9.83 -3.00
C PRO A 473 -0.58 -10.44 -4.39
N VAL A 474 -1.41 -11.49 -4.49
CA VAL A 474 -1.70 -12.19 -5.76
C VAL A 474 -2.84 -11.54 -6.55
N SER A 475 -3.96 -11.22 -5.90
CA SER A 475 -5.12 -10.64 -6.60
C SER A 475 -6.17 -10.08 -5.64
N ASP A 476 -6.79 -8.97 -5.99
CA ASP A 476 -7.78 -8.28 -5.17
C ASP A 476 -8.95 -9.15 -4.72
N HIS A 477 -9.40 -10.11 -5.55
CA HIS A 477 -10.50 -11.03 -5.21
C HIS A 477 -10.20 -12.01 -4.06
N LEU A 478 -8.91 -12.17 -3.72
CA LEU A 478 -8.45 -13.00 -2.60
C LEU A 478 -8.29 -12.20 -1.30
N SER A 479 -8.51 -10.88 -1.35
CA SER A 479 -8.31 -10.01 -0.19
C SER A 479 -9.33 -10.30 0.88
N ILE A 480 -8.82 -10.60 2.08
CA ILE A 480 -9.63 -10.72 3.29
C ILE A 480 -9.68 -9.36 3.96
N GLU A 481 -10.87 -8.81 4.14
CA GLU A 481 -11.05 -7.57 4.87
C GLU A 481 -10.81 -7.80 6.37
N ALA A 482 -10.11 -6.86 7.00
CA ALA A 482 -10.03 -6.83 8.45
C ALA A 482 -11.43 -6.58 9.05
N VAL A 483 -11.66 -7.12 10.24
CA VAL A 483 -12.93 -7.01 10.97
C VAL A 483 -12.71 -6.38 12.33
N GLU A 484 -13.80 -5.90 12.95
CA GLU A 484 -13.69 -5.24 14.25
C GLU A 484 -13.15 -6.20 15.32
N PRO A 485 -12.27 -5.69 16.22
CA PRO A 485 -11.82 -6.45 17.38
C PRO A 485 -13.02 -6.90 18.21
N ARG A 486 -12.89 -8.08 18.81
CA ARG A 486 -13.80 -8.57 19.85
C ARG A 486 -12.95 -9.17 20.96
N PHE A 487 -12.49 -8.29 21.84
CA PHE A 487 -11.63 -8.66 22.96
C PHE A 487 -12.46 -9.20 24.13
N TYR A 488 -12.23 -10.46 24.50
CA TYR A 488 -12.81 -11.12 25.65
C TYR A 488 -11.79 -11.12 26.79
N GLU A 489 -12.09 -10.37 27.83
CA GLU A 489 -11.25 -10.25 29.01
C GLU A 489 -11.27 -11.53 29.85
N SER A 490 -10.13 -11.83 30.48
CA SER A 490 -10.02 -12.94 31.44
C SER A 490 -10.13 -12.45 32.89
N ASP A 491 -10.32 -13.38 33.84
CA ASP A 491 -10.27 -13.06 35.27
C ASP A 491 -8.96 -12.34 35.70
N GLN A 492 -7.85 -12.59 35.01
CA GLN A 492 -6.58 -11.91 35.31
C GLN A 492 -6.57 -10.46 34.81
N PHE A 493 -7.26 -10.17 33.71
CA PHE A 493 -7.46 -8.80 33.23
C PHE A 493 -8.25 -8.01 34.26
N GLU A 494 -9.38 -8.55 34.70
CA GLU A 494 -10.21 -7.97 35.74
C GLU A 494 -9.44 -7.76 37.04
N LYS A 495 -8.62 -8.72 37.46
CA LYS A 495 -7.74 -8.56 38.62
C LYS A 495 -6.72 -7.44 38.46
N ILE A 496 -6.20 -7.22 37.25
CA ILE A 496 -5.27 -6.11 36.98
C ILE A 496 -6.01 -4.77 37.08
N VAL A 497 -7.18 -4.65 36.45
CA VAL A 497 -8.01 -3.44 36.48
C VAL A 497 -8.47 -3.12 37.91
N ASN A 498 -8.90 -4.13 38.65
CA ASN A 498 -9.46 -3.97 40.00
C ASN A 498 -8.40 -3.99 41.11
N SER A 499 -7.13 -4.24 40.80
CA SER A 499 -6.06 -4.16 41.80
C SER A 499 -6.01 -2.76 42.43
N PHE A 500 -6.10 -2.68 43.76
CA PHE A 500 -5.82 -1.47 44.50
C PHE A 500 -4.32 -1.22 44.41
N SER A 501 -3.92 -0.09 43.86
CA SER A 501 -2.55 0.40 44.02
C SER A 501 -2.38 0.79 45.48
N LEU A 502 -1.95 -0.14 46.33
CA LEU A 502 -1.19 0.22 47.50
C LEU A 502 0.09 0.88 46.96
N PHE A 503 0.40 2.07 47.45
CA PHE A 503 1.46 3.01 47.05
C PHE A 503 1.04 4.12 46.07
N SER A 504 0.68 5.23 46.73
CA SER A 504 0.86 6.64 46.38
C SER A 504 2.23 6.96 45.80
#